data_AF-A0AAU1XK95-F1
#
_entry.id   AF-A0AAU1XK95-F1
#
_cell.length_a   1.000
_cell.length_b   1.000
_cell.length_c   1.000
_cell.angle_alpha   90.00
_cell.angle_beta   90.00
_cell.angle_gamma   90.00
#
_symmetry.space_group_name_H-M   'P 1'
#
loop_
_entity.id
_entity.type
_entity.pdbx_description
1 polymer ?
#
loop_
_entity_poly.entity_id
_entity_poly.type
_entity_poly.pdbx_seq_one_letter_code
_entity_poly.pdbx_strand_id
1 'polypeptide(L)'
;MAIVYTDYGAPRVDKSKPWNEEAHKACESKLPAAAKPRPAEPEVLAAAQKEAACLRAEGVSWYPDPDPVTGEIDQSKGTPEQWTALKRDHLDALKKCRTPR
;
A
#
# COMPACT_ATOMS: atom_id res chain seq x y z
N MET A 1 -0.36 15.46 14.50
CA MET A 1 -1.16 14.53 15.32
C MET A 1 -0.40 14.24 16.61
N ALA A 2 -1.09 14.12 17.75
CA ALA A 2 -0.48 13.78 19.03
C ALA A 2 -1.28 12.67 19.74
N ILE A 3 -0.64 11.85 20.57
CA ILE A 3 -1.36 10.94 21.46
C ILE A 3 -1.88 11.76 22.65
N VAL A 4 -3.19 11.75 22.85
CA VAL A 4 -3.86 12.32 24.03
C VAL A 4 -4.58 11.21 24.77
N TYR A 5 -4.68 11.29 26.09
CA TYR A 5 -5.40 10.30 26.89
C TYR A 5 -6.84 10.76 27.10
N THR A 6 -7.81 9.85 26.98
CA THR A 6 -9.19 10.10 27.38
C THR A 6 -9.32 10.14 28.90
N ASP A 7 -10.49 10.56 29.39
CA ASP A 7 -10.78 10.59 30.84
C ASP A 7 -10.73 9.19 31.48
N TYR A 8 -10.83 8.14 30.66
CA TYR A 8 -10.68 6.73 31.07
C TYR A 8 -9.24 6.20 30.91
N GLY A 9 -8.27 7.08 30.60
CA GLY A 9 -6.85 6.72 30.45
C GLY A 9 -6.51 5.96 29.16
N ALA A 10 -7.40 5.92 28.17
CA ALA A 10 -7.11 5.27 26.89
C ALA A 10 -6.37 6.25 25.95
N PRO A 11 -5.22 5.87 25.35
CA PRO A 11 -4.55 6.71 24.37
C PRO A 11 -5.36 6.81 23.08
N ARG A 12 -5.53 8.03 22.55
CA ARG A 12 -6.15 8.30 21.24
C ARG A 12 -5.29 9.27 20.44
N VAL A 13 -5.33 9.17 19.11
CA VAL A 13 -4.63 10.10 18.21
C VAL A 13 -5.49 11.33 17.97
N ASP A 14 -5.06 12.47 18.49
CA ASP A 14 -5.64 13.78 18.18
C ASP A 14 -5.03 14.32 16.88
N LYS A 15 -5.83 14.28 15.80
CA LYS A 15 -5.43 14.75 14.47
C LYS A 15 -5.38 16.28 14.37
N SER A 16 -5.99 17.01 15.31
CA SER A 16 -6.02 18.49 15.32
C SER A 16 -4.72 19.12 15.85
N LYS A 17 -3.92 18.36 16.61
CA LYS A 17 -2.62 18.81 17.11
C LYS A 17 -1.51 18.61 16.07
N PRO A 18 -0.45 19.43 16.07
CA PRO A 18 0.70 19.22 15.20
C PRO A 18 1.41 17.90 15.51
N TRP A 19 2.12 17.36 14.53
CA TRP A 19 3.00 16.20 14.72
C TRP A 19 4.20 16.58 15.60
N ASN A 20 4.62 15.69 16.50
CA ASN A 20 5.77 15.95 17.38
C ASN A 20 7.01 15.23 16.82
N GLU A 21 7.74 15.90 15.92
CA GLU A 21 8.94 15.33 15.29
C GLU A 21 10.03 14.96 16.30
N GLU A 22 10.19 15.74 17.37
CA GLU A 22 11.21 15.50 18.39
C GLU A 22 10.97 14.18 19.12
N ALA A 23 9.72 13.93 19.53
CA ALA A 23 9.34 12.67 20.17
C ALA A 23 9.56 11.47 19.23
N HIS A 24 9.27 11.63 17.93
CA HIS A 24 9.51 10.57 16.94
C HIS A 24 11.00 10.29 16.73
N LYS A 25 11.83 11.33 16.58
CA LYS A 25 13.30 11.18 16.46
C LYS A 25 13.92 10.54 17.70
N ALA A 26 13.45 10.91 18.90
CA ALA A 26 13.92 10.29 20.15
C ALA A 26 13.63 8.78 20.20
N CYS A 27 12.48 8.33 19.67
CA CYS A 27 12.10 6.93 19.62
C CYS A 27 12.68 6.15 18.43
N GLU A 28 13.15 6.82 17.38
CA GLU A 28 13.61 6.19 16.14
C GLU A 28 14.73 5.16 16.39
N SER A 29 15.69 5.51 17.24
CA SER A 29 16.80 4.62 17.63
C SER A 29 16.38 3.39 18.45
N LYS A 30 15.14 3.37 18.95
CA LYS A 30 14.57 2.28 19.76
C LYS A 30 13.70 1.33 18.93
N LEU A 31 13.40 1.69 17.68
CA LEU A 31 12.64 0.82 16.81
C LEU A 31 13.45 -0.45 16.53
N PRO A 32 12.79 -1.63 16.48
CA PRO A 32 13.45 -2.80 15.94
C PRO A 32 13.88 -2.51 14.49
N ALA A 33 14.92 -3.20 14.03
CA ALA A 33 15.27 -3.15 12.62
C ALA A 33 14.03 -3.43 11.77
N ALA A 34 13.85 -2.66 10.69
CA ALA A 34 12.73 -2.86 9.78
C ALA A 34 12.64 -4.34 9.39
N ALA A 35 11.45 -4.91 9.48
CA ALA A 35 11.25 -6.29 9.09
C ALA A 35 11.67 -6.44 7.63
N LYS A 36 12.49 -7.46 7.35
CA LYS A 36 12.85 -7.78 5.97
C LYS A 36 11.56 -8.09 5.20
N PRO A 37 11.43 -7.64 3.94
CA PRO A 37 10.30 -8.00 3.11
C PRO A 37 10.17 -9.53 3.08
N ARG A 38 8.98 -10.04 3.41
CA ARG A 38 8.73 -11.46 3.28
C ARG A 38 8.51 -11.76 1.79
N PRO A 39 9.22 -12.74 1.23
CA PRO A 39 8.92 -13.20 -0.12
C PRO A 39 7.45 -13.57 -0.23
N ALA A 40 6.83 -13.24 -1.36
CA ALA A 40 5.52 -13.73 -1.70
C ALA A 40 5.58 -15.24 -1.91
N GLU A 41 4.52 -15.92 -1.51
CA GLU A 41 4.29 -17.30 -1.95
C GLU A 41 4.20 -17.33 -3.48
N PRO A 42 4.72 -18.36 -4.16
CA PRO A 42 4.75 -18.42 -5.62
C PRO A 42 3.39 -18.23 -6.28
N GLU A 43 2.32 -18.74 -5.67
CA GLU A 43 0.94 -18.58 -6.15
C GLU A 43 0.47 -17.12 -6.10
N VAL A 44 0.87 -16.38 -5.06
CA VAL A 44 0.54 -14.96 -4.90
C VAL A 44 1.28 -14.13 -5.94
N LEU A 45 2.57 -14.42 -6.16
CA LEU A 45 3.35 -13.73 -7.20
C LEU A 45 2.77 -14.00 -8.60
N ALA A 46 2.43 -15.25 -8.91
CA ALA A 46 1.84 -15.62 -10.18
C ALA A 46 0.47 -14.95 -10.40
N ALA A 47 -0.36 -14.88 -9.35
CA ALA A 47 -1.64 -14.17 -9.40
C ALA A 47 -1.46 -12.67 -9.66
N ALA A 48 -0.50 -12.01 -9.00
CA ALA A 48 -0.20 -10.59 -9.20
C ALA A 48 0.33 -10.31 -10.62
N GLN A 49 1.20 -11.17 -11.15
CA GLN A 49 1.68 -11.07 -12.54
C GLN A 49 0.54 -11.22 -13.55
N LYS A 50 -0.38 -12.17 -13.31
CA LYS A 50 -1.57 -12.37 -14.14
C LYS A 50 -2.52 -11.18 -14.08
N GLU A 51 -2.72 -10.59 -12.90
CA GLU A 51 -3.53 -9.39 -12.72
C GLU A 51 -2.95 -8.21 -13.52
N ALA A 52 -1.64 -7.94 -13.38
CA ALA A 52 -0.96 -6.87 -14.11
C ALA A 52 -1.07 -7.05 -15.64
N ALA A 53 -0.85 -8.27 -16.14
CA ALA A 53 -1.00 -8.58 -17.56
C ALA A 53 -2.45 -8.39 -18.04
N CYS A 54 -3.44 -8.82 -17.25
CA CYS A 54 -4.85 -8.67 -17.58
C CYS A 54 -5.28 -7.20 -17.60
N LEU A 55 -4.87 -6.39 -16.61
CA LEU A 55 -5.22 -4.97 -16.57
C LEU A 55 -4.65 -4.21 -17.77
N ARG A 56 -3.41 -4.53 -18.18
CA ARG A 56 -2.83 -3.98 -19.41
C ARG A 56 -3.62 -4.39 -20.65
N ALA A 57 -4.12 -5.63 -20.72
CA ALA A 57 -4.98 -6.09 -21.81
C ALA A 57 -6.37 -5.41 -21.83
N GLU A 58 -6.91 -5.05 -20.66
CA GLU A 58 -8.17 -4.29 -20.52
C GLU A 58 -7.98 -2.77 -20.74
N GLY A 59 -6.79 -2.32 -21.16
CA GLY A 59 -6.52 -0.94 -21.53
C GLY A 59 -5.80 -0.10 -20.46
N VAL A 60 -5.45 -0.68 -19.31
CA VAL A 60 -4.65 -0.01 -18.27
C VAL A 60 -3.15 -0.20 -18.56
N SER A 61 -2.68 0.33 -19.69
CA SER A 61 -1.33 0.06 -20.22
C SER A 61 -0.17 0.45 -19.28
N TRP A 62 -0.40 1.41 -18.39
CA TRP A 62 0.61 1.91 -17.45
C TRP A 62 0.74 1.05 -16.18
N TYR A 63 -0.19 0.13 -15.92
CA TYR A 63 -0.18 -0.63 -14.66
C TYR A 63 1.11 -1.45 -14.54
N PRO A 64 1.88 -1.30 -13.43
CA PRO A 64 3.20 -1.89 -13.32
C PRO A 64 3.13 -3.40 -13.06
N ASP A 65 4.23 -4.09 -13.35
CA ASP A 65 4.44 -5.47 -12.90
C ASP A 65 4.78 -5.48 -11.38
N PRO A 66 4.42 -6.55 -10.66
CA PRO A 66 4.75 -6.67 -9.24
C PRO A 66 6.23 -6.94 -9.02
N ASP A 67 6.74 -6.58 -7.84
CA ASP A 67 8.08 -6.95 -7.40
C ASP A 67 8.25 -8.49 -7.45
N PRO A 68 9.34 -9.00 -8.05
CA PRO A 68 9.52 -10.44 -8.24
C PRO A 68 9.76 -11.22 -6.95
N VAL A 69 10.07 -10.54 -5.84
CA VAL A 69 10.28 -11.15 -4.53
C VAL A 69 9.05 -11.00 -3.66
N THR A 70 8.48 -9.80 -3.54
CA THR A 70 7.40 -9.50 -2.59
C THR A 70 6.01 -9.60 -3.19
N GLY A 71 5.89 -9.63 -4.52
CA GLY A 71 4.60 -9.56 -5.22
C GLY A 71 3.88 -8.21 -5.09
N GLU A 72 4.54 -7.19 -4.52
CA GLU A 72 3.94 -5.88 -4.28
C GLU A 72 4.00 -4.99 -5.51
N ILE A 73 2.99 -4.13 -5.64
CA ILE A 73 2.92 -3.12 -6.69
C ILE A 73 3.61 -1.85 -6.22
N ASP A 74 4.64 -1.41 -6.96
CA ASP A 74 5.34 -0.16 -6.71
C ASP A 74 4.42 1.04 -7.04
N GLN A 75 3.92 1.69 -5.99
CA GLN A 75 3.01 2.83 -6.08
C GLN A 75 3.67 4.05 -6.77
N SER A 76 5.01 4.12 -6.80
CA SER A 76 5.73 5.21 -7.46
C SER A 76 5.71 5.11 -9.00
N LYS A 77 5.31 3.96 -9.54
CA LYS A 77 5.21 3.73 -11.00
C LYS A 77 3.97 4.35 -11.64
N GLY A 78 3.02 4.85 -10.85
CA GLY A 78 1.85 5.58 -11.34
C GLY A 78 1.75 6.96 -10.70
N THR A 79 1.14 7.91 -11.42
CA THR A 79 0.79 9.21 -10.84
C THR A 79 -0.41 9.08 -9.90
N PRO A 80 -0.59 10.02 -8.94
CA PRO A 80 -1.79 10.05 -8.09
C PRO A 80 -3.10 10.04 -8.90
N GLU A 81 -3.12 10.72 -10.03
CA GLU A 81 -4.26 10.78 -10.95
C GLU A 81 -4.51 9.43 -11.61
N GLN A 82 -3.46 8.73 -12.05
CA GLN A 82 -3.56 7.39 -12.62
C GLN A 82 -4.15 6.39 -11.63
N TRP A 83 -3.67 6.37 -10.39
CA TRP A 83 -4.20 5.50 -9.34
C TRP A 83 -5.65 5.82 -8.96
N THR A 84 -6.01 7.10 -8.99
CA THR A 84 -7.39 7.55 -8.74
C THR A 84 -8.30 7.14 -9.90
N ALA A 85 -7.87 7.36 -11.14
CA ALA A 85 -8.60 7.01 -12.35
C ALA A 85 -8.77 5.49 -12.48
N LEU A 86 -7.77 4.68 -12.09
CA LEU A 86 -7.87 3.22 -12.09
C LEU A 86 -9.13 2.71 -11.39
N LYS A 87 -9.43 3.22 -10.20
CA LYS A 87 -10.58 2.78 -9.41
C LYS A 87 -11.90 3.36 -9.91
N ARG A 88 -11.86 4.49 -10.62
CA ARG A 88 -13.04 5.19 -11.15
C ARG A 88 -13.44 4.64 -12.52
N ASP A 89 -12.47 4.55 -13.43
CA ASP A 89 -12.66 4.31 -14.86
C ASP A 89 -12.45 2.84 -15.25
N HIS A 90 -11.64 2.11 -14.48
CA HIS A 90 -11.26 0.73 -14.77
C HIS A 90 -11.70 -0.24 -13.65
N LEU A 91 -12.73 0.11 -12.89
CA LEU A 91 -13.26 -0.73 -11.81
C LEU A 91 -13.71 -2.10 -12.30
N ASP A 92 -14.31 -2.18 -13.49
CA ASP A 92 -14.78 -3.44 -14.06
C ASP A 92 -13.61 -4.30 -14.53
N ALA A 93 -12.57 -3.69 -15.09
CA ALA A 93 -11.31 -4.37 -15.38
C ALA A 93 -10.67 -4.93 -14.11
N LEU A 94 -10.64 -4.17 -13.02
CA LEU A 94 -10.15 -4.65 -11.71
C LEU A 94 -10.95 -5.84 -11.21
N LYS A 95 -12.30 -5.79 -11.28
CA LYS A 95 -13.15 -6.92 -10.87
C LYS A 95 -12.93 -8.16 -11.74
N LYS A 96 -12.72 -7.96 -13.04
CA LYS A 96 -12.49 -9.04 -14.00
C LYS A 96 -11.11 -9.68 -13.84
N CYS A 97 -10.08 -8.87 -13.62
CA CYS A 97 -8.68 -9.30 -13.61
C CYS A 97 -8.22 -9.84 -12.26
N ARG A 98 -8.83 -9.39 -11.16
CA ARG A 98 -8.45 -9.82 -9.82
C ARG A 98 -9.01 -11.21 -9.53
N THR A 99 -8.12 -12.19 -9.35
CA THR A 99 -8.52 -13.56 -9.00
C THR A 99 -8.91 -13.61 -7.51
N PRO A 100 -9.97 -14.35 -7.13
CA PRO A 100 -10.29 -14.57 -5.72
C PRO A 100 -9.13 -15.29 -5.05
N ARG A 101 -8.72 -14.77 -3.90
CA ARG A 101 -7.65 -15.31 -3.05
C ARG A 101 -8.23 -16.35 -2.08
#